data_AF-A0A7K3DQY3-F1
#
_entry.id   AF-A0A7K3DQY3-F1
#
_cell.length_a   1.000
_cell.length_b   1.000
_cell.length_c   1.000
_cell.angle_alpha   90.00
_cell.angle_beta   90.00
_cell.angle_gamma   90.00
#
_symmetry.space_group_name_H-M   'P 1'
#
loop_
_entity.id
_entity.type
_entity.pdbx_description
1 polymer ?
#
loop_
_entity_poly.entity_id
_entity_poly.type
_entity_poly.pdbx_seq_one_letter_code
_entity_poly.pdbx_strand_id
1 'polypeptide(L)'
;MRLNQAPGDQGGGGLQGPYLASTPAEKKKAAKSIEETIEPGTRTAGDLADESTGAAVKEFGPKDGDGWATSGALKSAHTTWGEQVQALMTRLGGEKQSLRATNTLFGGTDHQVGGRAQQVPSPLTGY
;
A
#
# COMPACT_ATOMS: atom_id res chain seq x y z
N MET A 1 33.40 34.28 10.03
CA MET A 1 32.30 33.86 9.13
C MET A 1 31.77 32.51 9.61
N ARG A 2 30.67 32.49 10.38
CA ARG A 2 29.92 31.28 10.70
C ARG A 2 28.54 31.43 10.07
N LEU A 3 28.19 30.53 9.16
CA LEU A 3 26.89 30.50 8.50
C LEU A 3 26.02 29.41 9.14
N ASN A 4 24.77 29.79 9.46
CA ASN A 4 23.56 28.96 9.56
C ASN A 4 23.32 28.21 10.88
N GLN A 5 22.52 28.84 11.75
CA GLN A 5 21.53 28.11 12.56
C GLN A 5 20.20 28.86 12.45
N ALA A 6 19.26 28.26 11.70
CA ALA A 6 17.84 28.56 11.81
C ALA A 6 17.25 27.71 12.96
N PRO A 7 16.23 28.20 13.69
CA PRO A 7 15.71 27.53 14.88
C PRO A 7 15.11 26.17 14.54
N GLY A 8 15.37 25.20 15.42
CA GLY A 8 14.92 23.82 15.26
C GLY A 8 13.40 23.73 15.24
N ASP A 9 12.87 23.33 14.09
CA ASP A 9 11.50 22.88 13.99
C ASP A 9 11.40 21.51 14.69
N GLN A 10 10.53 21.46 15.70
CA GLN A 10 10.26 20.28 16.52
C GLN A 10 9.39 19.31 15.71
N GLY A 11 10.01 18.57 14.79
CA GLY A 11 9.40 17.41 14.14
C GLY A 11 9.67 16.15 14.96
N GLY A 12 8.69 15.73 15.77
CA GLY A 12 8.77 14.53 16.60
C GLY A 12 8.98 13.24 15.79
N GLY A 13 9.81 12.34 16.33
CA GLY A 13 10.00 11.00 15.80
C GLY A 13 11.36 10.42 16.15
N GLY A 14 11.55 10.05 17.42
CA GLY A 14 12.77 9.38 17.85
C GLY A 14 12.97 8.04 17.15
N LEU A 15 14.02 7.93 16.33
CA LEU A 15 14.73 6.68 16.09
C LEU A 15 16.19 6.93 16.43
N GLN A 16 16.54 6.74 17.70
CA GLN A 16 17.92 6.78 18.17
C GLN A 16 18.51 5.36 18.06
N GLY A 17 19.17 5.06 16.94
CA GLY A 17 19.95 3.85 16.74
C GLY A 17 19.98 3.34 15.28
N PRO A 18 20.89 2.42 14.93
CA PRO A 18 21.09 1.89 13.57
C PRO A 18 19.99 0.91 13.10
N TYR A 19 18.74 1.12 13.51
CA TYR A 19 17.64 0.18 13.29
C TYR A 19 16.75 0.61 12.11
N LEU A 20 16.22 -0.37 11.39
CA LEU A 20 15.20 -0.13 10.36
C LEU A 20 13.90 0.36 11.00
N ALA A 21 13.14 1.21 10.30
CA ALA A 21 11.87 1.73 10.77
C ALA A 21 10.75 0.67 10.92
N SER A 22 10.97 -0.55 10.42
CA SER A 22 10.03 -1.67 10.51
C SER A 22 10.78 -2.99 10.31
N THR A 23 10.34 -4.03 11.01
CA THR A 23 10.89 -5.38 10.93
C THR A 23 10.38 -6.16 9.71
N PRO A 24 11.08 -7.23 9.28
CA PRO A 24 10.59 -8.15 8.26
C PRO A 24 9.21 -8.74 8.61
N ALA A 25 8.98 -9.11 9.88
CA ALA A 25 7.70 -9.64 10.35
C ALA A 25 6.55 -8.63 10.21
N GLU A 26 6.78 -7.37 10.53
CA GLU A 26 5.79 -6.29 10.35
C GLU A 26 5.47 -6.07 8.87
N LYS A 27 6.48 -6.05 7.98
CA LYS A 27 6.26 -5.95 6.53
C LYS A 27 5.43 -7.12 5.99
N LYS A 28 5.71 -8.35 6.45
CA LYS A 28 4.91 -9.54 6.10
C LYS A 28 3.47 -9.44 6.59
N LYS A 29 3.26 -8.97 7.82
CA LYS A 29 1.93 -8.73 8.38
C LYS A 29 1.16 -7.67 7.61
N ALA A 30 1.81 -6.57 7.22
CA ALA A 30 1.21 -5.52 6.41
C ALA A 30 0.80 -6.05 5.01
N ALA A 31 1.68 -6.78 4.33
CA ALA A 31 1.36 -7.40 3.04
C ALA A 31 0.18 -8.38 3.13
N LYS A 32 0.11 -9.16 4.23
CA LYS A 32 -1.00 -10.07 4.51
C LYS A 32 -2.31 -9.31 4.74
N SER A 33 -2.29 -8.22 5.49
CA SER A 33 -3.47 -7.38 5.71
C SER A 33 -3.99 -6.75 4.42
N ILE A 34 -3.10 -6.34 3.51
CA ILE A 34 -3.49 -5.85 2.19
C ILE A 34 -4.22 -6.95 1.41
N GLU A 35 -3.65 -8.15 1.34
CA GLU A 35 -4.17 -9.28 0.58
C GLU A 35 -5.51 -9.83 1.11
N GLU A 36 -5.62 -9.98 2.43
CA GLU A 36 -6.74 -10.71 3.05
C GLU A 36 -7.91 -9.80 3.44
N THR A 37 -7.67 -8.50 3.60
CA THR A 37 -8.68 -7.58 4.15
C THR A 37 -8.93 -6.39 3.25
N ILE A 38 -7.86 -5.67 2.88
CA ILE A 38 -8.02 -4.38 2.18
C ILE A 38 -8.39 -4.60 0.70
N GLU A 39 -7.67 -5.47 -0.02
CA GLU A 39 -7.99 -5.79 -1.42
C GLU A 39 -9.41 -6.38 -1.58
N PRO A 40 -9.84 -7.38 -0.77
CA PRO A 40 -11.21 -7.90 -0.85
C PRO A 40 -12.25 -6.84 -0.50
N GLY A 41 -12.05 -6.09 0.60
CA GLY A 41 -13.01 -5.05 1.02
C GLY A 41 -13.15 -3.93 -0.01
N THR A 42 -12.04 -3.51 -0.63
CA THR A 42 -12.04 -2.50 -1.68
C THR A 42 -12.81 -2.99 -2.91
N ARG A 43 -12.59 -4.25 -3.31
CA ARG A 43 -13.33 -4.86 -4.43
C ARG A 43 -14.82 -4.94 -4.14
N THR A 44 -15.21 -5.46 -2.98
CA THR A 44 -16.63 -5.56 -2.59
C THR A 44 -17.31 -4.20 -2.55
N ALA A 45 -16.64 -3.17 -2.03
CA ALA A 45 -17.19 -1.81 -2.03
C ALA A 45 -17.33 -1.25 -3.45
N GLY A 46 -16.38 -1.55 -4.34
CA GLY A 46 -16.46 -1.23 -5.77
C GLY A 46 -17.65 -1.92 -6.44
N ASP A 47 -17.77 -3.24 -6.29
CA ASP A 47 -18.84 -4.05 -6.89
C ASP A 47 -20.23 -3.58 -6.44
N LEU A 48 -20.38 -3.22 -5.15
CA LEU A 48 -21.64 -2.69 -4.61
C LEU A 48 -21.99 -1.33 -5.24
N ALA A 49 -20.99 -0.46 -5.44
CA ALA A 49 -21.19 0.82 -6.11
C ALA A 49 -21.55 0.64 -7.59
N ASP A 50 -20.95 -0.35 -8.27
CA ASP A 50 -21.25 -0.74 -9.65
C ASP A 50 -22.69 -1.20 -9.82
N GLU A 51 -23.16 -2.09 -8.95
CA GLU A 51 -24.54 -2.58 -8.99
C GLU A 51 -25.55 -1.45 -8.72
N SER A 52 -25.39 -0.74 -7.60
CA SER A 52 -26.35 0.27 -7.16
C SER A 52 -26.40 1.48 -8.09
N THR A 53 -25.25 1.98 -8.54
CA THR A 53 -25.19 3.15 -9.43
C THR A 53 -25.56 2.77 -10.85
N GLY A 54 -25.19 1.58 -11.32
CA GLY A 54 -25.62 1.06 -12.61
C GLY A 54 -27.14 0.90 -12.69
N ALA A 55 -27.78 0.43 -11.63
CA ALA A 55 -29.24 0.37 -11.54
C ALA A 55 -29.87 1.77 -11.58
N ALA A 56 -29.34 2.72 -10.80
CA ALA A 56 -29.83 4.10 -10.79
C ALA A 56 -29.69 4.80 -12.15
N VAL A 57 -28.55 4.62 -12.85
CA VAL A 57 -28.35 5.16 -14.21
C VAL A 57 -29.37 4.60 -15.20
N LYS A 58 -29.71 3.31 -15.10
CA LYS A 58 -30.74 2.69 -15.95
C LYS A 58 -32.14 3.20 -15.61
N GLU A 59 -32.46 3.35 -14.33
CA GLU A 59 -33.76 3.81 -13.88
C GLU A 59 -34.04 5.26 -14.30
N PHE A 60 -33.04 6.12 -14.17
CA PHE A 60 -33.12 7.53 -14.55
C PHE A 60 -32.89 7.78 -16.05
N GLY A 61 -32.49 6.76 -16.80
CA GLY A 61 -32.28 6.85 -18.23
C GLY A 61 -33.59 7.04 -19.02
N PRO A 62 -33.48 7.42 -20.30
CA PRO A 62 -34.64 7.48 -21.20
C PRO A 62 -35.24 6.08 -21.36
N LYS A 63 -36.50 5.91 -20.91
CA LYS A 63 -37.29 4.69 -21.14
C LYS A 63 -38.21 4.86 -22.36
N ASP A 64 -39.13 5.83 -22.28
CA ASP A 64 -40.10 6.15 -23.36
C ASP A 64 -40.11 7.66 -23.72
N GLY A 65 -39.06 8.39 -23.34
CA GLY A 65 -38.90 9.84 -23.52
C GLY A 65 -37.46 10.28 -23.17
N ASP A 66 -37.22 11.55 -22.89
CA ASP A 66 -35.85 12.11 -22.79
C ASP A 66 -35.02 11.67 -21.55
N GLY A 67 -35.64 10.98 -20.58
CA GLY A 67 -34.98 10.57 -19.34
C GLY A 67 -34.65 11.74 -18.40
N TRP A 68 -33.99 11.46 -17.28
CA TRP A 68 -33.56 12.50 -16.35
C TRP A 68 -32.20 13.04 -16.77
N ALA A 69 -32.04 14.37 -16.79
CA ALA A 69 -30.76 15.03 -17.10
C ALA A 69 -29.60 14.56 -16.19
N THR A 70 -29.91 14.13 -14.95
CA THR A 70 -28.95 13.63 -13.97
C THR A 70 -28.38 12.25 -14.32
N SER A 71 -29.05 11.46 -15.15
CA SER A 71 -28.59 10.10 -15.52
C SER A 71 -27.23 10.12 -16.21
N GLY A 72 -26.99 11.09 -17.10
CA GLY A 72 -25.70 11.27 -17.78
C GLY A 72 -24.58 11.66 -16.81
N ALA A 73 -24.84 12.63 -15.93
CA ALA A 73 -23.87 13.06 -14.91
C ALA A 73 -23.54 11.91 -13.94
N LEU A 74 -24.56 11.14 -13.52
CA LEU A 74 -24.40 9.97 -12.67
C LEU A 74 -23.56 8.90 -13.35
N LYS A 75 -23.80 8.63 -14.63
CA LYS A 75 -22.99 7.70 -15.43
C LYS A 75 -21.53 8.12 -15.49
N SER A 76 -21.24 9.40 -15.75
CA SER A 76 -19.86 9.91 -15.79
C SER A 76 -19.16 9.81 -14.43
N ALA A 77 -19.85 10.18 -13.34
CA ALA A 77 -19.32 10.04 -11.99
C ALA A 77 -19.04 8.56 -11.67
N HIS A 78 -19.93 7.66 -12.08
CA HIS A 78 -19.79 6.24 -11.88
C HIS A 78 -18.60 5.64 -12.63
N THR A 79 -18.41 6.00 -13.91
CA THR A 79 -17.23 5.60 -14.68
C THR A 79 -15.94 6.07 -14.01
N THR A 80 -15.90 7.33 -13.56
CA THR A 80 -14.73 7.88 -12.86
C THR A 80 -14.45 7.12 -11.57
N TRP A 81 -15.48 6.80 -10.80
CA TRP A 81 -15.35 5.98 -9.59
C TRP A 81 -14.73 4.60 -9.89
N GLY A 82 -15.22 3.90 -10.91
CA GLY A 82 -14.68 2.61 -11.33
C GLY A 82 -13.20 2.68 -11.70
N GLU A 83 -12.79 3.73 -12.43
CA GLU A 83 -11.38 3.98 -12.74
C GLU A 83 -10.53 4.20 -11.47
N GLN A 84 -11.05 4.95 -10.49
CA GLN A 84 -10.35 5.17 -9.21
C GLN A 84 -10.23 3.87 -8.40
N VAL A 85 -11.28 3.05 -8.33
CA VAL A 85 -11.24 1.73 -7.67
C VAL A 85 -10.20 0.85 -8.34
N GLN A 86 -10.17 0.81 -9.67
CA GLN A 86 -9.17 0.03 -10.41
C GLN A 86 -7.75 0.51 -10.14
N ALA A 87 -7.50 1.83 -10.16
CA ALA A 87 -6.20 2.41 -9.86
C ALA A 87 -5.75 2.08 -8.42
N LEU A 88 -6.66 2.15 -7.46
CA LEU A 88 -6.41 1.77 -6.07
C LEU A 88 -6.03 0.29 -5.95
N MET A 89 -6.77 -0.61 -6.62
CA MET A 89 -6.48 -2.04 -6.61
C MET A 89 -5.11 -2.35 -7.23
N THR A 90 -4.73 -1.67 -8.32
CA THR A 90 -3.38 -1.78 -8.89
C THR A 90 -2.31 -1.32 -7.91
N ARG A 91 -2.52 -0.18 -7.23
CA ARG A 91 -1.58 0.32 -6.22
C ARG A 91 -1.42 -0.66 -5.05
N LEU A 92 -2.52 -1.17 -4.49
CA LEU A 92 -2.50 -2.14 -3.40
C LEU A 92 -1.72 -3.40 -3.79
N GLY A 93 -1.94 -3.91 -5.00
CA GLY A 93 -1.19 -5.04 -5.53
C GLY A 93 0.32 -4.77 -5.62
N GLY A 94 0.71 -3.58 -6.09
CA GLY A 94 2.11 -3.15 -6.16
C GLY A 94 2.76 -3.00 -4.78
N GLU A 95 2.06 -2.38 -3.82
CA GLU A 95 2.56 -2.20 -2.45
C GLU A 95 2.74 -3.54 -1.73
N LYS A 96 1.78 -4.46 -1.86
CA LYS A 96 1.89 -5.83 -1.36
C LYS A 96 3.14 -6.54 -1.90
N GLN A 97 3.40 -6.44 -3.20
CA GLN A 97 4.58 -7.05 -3.83
C GLN A 97 5.87 -6.41 -3.32
N SER A 98 5.92 -5.08 -3.21
CA SER A 98 7.08 -4.35 -2.69
C SER A 98 7.41 -4.73 -1.24
N LEU A 99 6.38 -4.85 -0.38
CA LEU A 99 6.56 -5.29 1.01
C LEU A 99 7.13 -6.71 1.10
N ARG A 100 6.65 -7.63 0.25
CA ARG A 100 7.16 -9.00 0.17
C ARG A 100 8.60 -9.04 -0.33
N ALA A 101 8.90 -8.32 -1.40
CA ALA A 101 10.25 -8.25 -1.98
C ALA A 101 11.26 -7.69 -0.98
N THR A 102 10.89 -6.61 -0.28
CA THR A 102 11.73 -5.99 0.76
C THR A 102 12.03 -6.95 1.90
N ASN A 103 11.03 -7.72 2.35
CA ASN A 103 11.22 -8.75 3.37
C ASN A 103 12.22 -9.83 2.91
N THR A 104 12.10 -10.30 1.66
CA THR A 104 13.03 -11.29 1.08
C THR A 104 14.45 -10.74 0.97
N LEU A 105 14.61 -9.48 0.53
CA LEU A 105 15.91 -8.85 0.38
C LEU A 105 16.66 -8.72 1.71
N PHE A 106 16.00 -8.22 2.76
CA PHE A 106 16.62 -8.09 4.07
C PHE A 106 16.95 -9.46 4.68
N GLY A 107 16.03 -10.43 4.61
CA GLY A 107 16.30 -11.79 5.10
C GLY A 107 17.48 -12.48 4.40
N GLY A 108 17.61 -12.29 3.08
CA GLY A 108 18.75 -12.83 2.32
C GLY A 108 20.08 -12.16 2.69
N THR A 109 20.06 -10.84 2.87
CA THR A 109 21.23 -10.06 3.28
C THR A 109 21.71 -10.50 4.67
N ASP A 110 20.79 -10.62 5.63
CA ASP A 110 21.09 -11.07 6.99
C ASP A 110 21.71 -12.48 6.99
N HIS A 111 21.17 -13.40 6.20
CA HIS A 111 21.71 -14.75 6.09
C HIS A 111 23.12 -14.76 5.50
N GLN A 112 23.36 -13.99 4.43
CA GLN A 112 24.68 -13.88 3.80
C GLN A 112 25.73 -13.27 4.73
N VAL A 113 25.36 -12.21 5.45
CA VAL A 113 26.25 -11.55 6.43
C VAL A 113 26.54 -12.50 7.59
N GLY A 114 25.52 -13.18 8.13
CA GLY A 114 25.67 -14.18 9.19
C GLY A 114 26.59 -15.34 8.78
N GLY A 115 26.40 -15.87 7.57
CA GLY A 115 27.26 -16.93 7.03
C GLY A 115 28.71 -16.49 6.88
N ARG A 116 28.96 -15.26 6.41
CA ARG A 116 30.33 -14.69 6.35
C ARG A 116 30.93 -14.50 7.74
N ALA A 117 30.15 -14.00 8.70
CA ALA A 117 30.62 -13.79 10.06
C ALA A 117 31.03 -15.11 10.73
N GLN A 118 30.28 -16.19 10.49
CA GLN A 118 30.60 -17.54 11.00
C GLN A 118 31.86 -18.16 10.36
N GLN A 119 32.22 -17.73 9.15
CA GLN A 119 33.41 -18.21 8.45
C GLN A 119 34.70 -17.52 8.92
N VAL A 120 34.61 -16.41 9.65
CA VAL A 120 35.78 -15.75 10.24
C VAL A 120 36.14 -16.49 11.53
N PRO A 121 37.35 -17.11 11.64
CA PRO A 121 37.76 -17.81 12.85
C PRO A 121 37.73 -16.87 14.05
N SER A 122 37.11 -17.31 15.14
CA SER A 122 37.12 -16.55 16.38
C SER A 122 38.51 -16.59 17.02
N PRO A 123 39.13 -15.44 17.35
CA PRO A 123 40.39 -15.42 18.10
C PRO A 123 40.24 -15.95 19.54
N LEU A 124 39.01 -16.22 19.99
CA LEU A 124 38.71 -16.76 21.32
C LEU A 124 38.64 -18.29 21.37
N THR A 125 38.73 -18.98 20.23
CA THR A 125 38.70 -20.46 20.17
C THR A 125 40.10 -21.09 20.33
N GLY A 126 41.14 -20.26 20.48
CA GLY A 126 42.54 -20.68 20.63
C GLY A 126 43.10 -20.64 22.06
N TYR A 127 42.28 -20.45 23.09
CA TYR A 127 42.68 -20.53 24.50
C TYR A 127 42.00 -21.69 25.22
#